data_AF-A0A0G1T5N2-F1
#
_entry.id   AF-A0A0G1T5N2-F1
#
_cell.length_a   1.000
_cell.length_b   1.000
_cell.length_c   1.000
_cell.angle_alpha   90.00
_cell.angle_beta   90.00
_cell.angle_gamma   90.00
#
_symmetry.space_group_name_H-M   'P 1'
#
loop_
_entity.id
_entity.type
_entity.pdbx_description
1 polymer ?
#
loop_
_entity_poly.entity_id
_entity_poly.type
_entity_poly.pdbx_seq_one_letter_code
_entity_poly.pdbx_strand_id
1 'polypeptide(L)'
;MSDERSAIRRKTGRLSPVACRQSGFTVIEALVSATIFAVASVSITGVYIAVQRLNQASRSLVAVQQNGRYLMEDIAKIVRNGQVDYARYDALESNHMVPQPSAQYLYLIDRDETQVRIAYNAGNQTVTLQKGTGTVTNYVGSEVKVLDFRAYVWPRIDPYPAVRVFGVTPDEQPTVTIFVSLESNQNPRYVERAQMQTTVATRQYSR
;
A
#
# COMPACT_ATOMS: atom_id res chain seq x y z
N MET A 1 105.32 1.97 52.40
CA MET A 1 104.05 1.51 52.99
C MET A 1 102.98 2.50 52.56
N SER A 2 102.59 2.54 51.29
CA SER A 2 101.97 1.50 50.42
C SER A 2 100.45 1.53 50.58
N ASP A 3 99.77 2.06 49.55
CA ASP A 3 98.43 1.71 49.03
C ASP A 3 97.91 2.96 48.27
N GLU A 4 98.06 3.11 46.95
CA GLU A 4 97.59 2.26 45.85
C GLU A 4 96.09 1.94 45.89
N ARG A 5 95.24 2.92 45.54
CA ARG A 5 93.91 2.68 44.94
C ARG A 5 93.66 3.75 43.87
N SER A 6 93.91 3.43 42.61
CA SER A 6 92.93 2.87 41.68
C SER A 6 92.11 3.97 40.98
N ALA A 7 92.61 4.34 39.81
CA ALA A 7 91.95 5.19 38.84
C ALA A 7 90.72 4.47 38.26
N ILE A 8 89.52 4.97 38.56
CA ILE A 8 88.30 4.54 37.88
C ILE A 8 88.09 5.46 36.67
N ARG A 9 88.68 5.06 35.54
CA ARG A 9 88.39 5.59 34.21
C ARG A 9 87.41 4.65 33.52
N ARG A 10 86.10 4.94 33.52
CA ARG A 10 85.15 4.30 32.59
C ARG A 10 84.09 5.25 32.05
N LYS A 11 84.33 5.59 30.78
CA LYS A 11 83.39 5.78 29.66
C LYS A 11 82.11 6.57 29.97
N THR A 12 82.15 7.84 29.56
CA THR A 12 80.99 8.58 29.06
C THR A 12 80.27 7.73 28.01
N GLY A 13 79.21 7.05 28.43
CA GLY A 13 78.24 6.44 27.53
C GLY A 13 77.59 7.57 26.74
N ARG A 14 77.93 7.67 25.46
CA ARG A 14 77.29 8.57 24.51
C ARG A 14 75.84 8.09 24.38
N LEU A 15 74.90 8.76 25.06
CA LEU A 15 73.48 8.60 24.79
C LEU A 15 73.26 8.99 23.33
N SER A 16 73.00 8.00 22.47
CA SER A 16 72.52 8.29 21.12
C SER A 16 71.18 9.00 21.25
N PRO A 17 71.00 10.18 20.64
CA PRO A 17 69.69 10.80 20.60
C PRO A 17 68.81 9.86 19.77
N VAL A 18 67.85 9.21 20.42
CA VAL A 18 66.69 8.65 19.72
C VAL A 18 65.98 9.86 19.16
N ALA A 19 66.20 10.14 17.88
CA ALA A 19 65.47 11.16 17.17
C ALA A 19 64.00 10.71 17.11
N CYS A 20 63.20 11.14 18.07
CA CYS A 20 61.75 11.15 17.92
C CYS A 20 61.40 12.20 16.85
N ARG A 21 61.50 11.80 15.58
CA ARG A 21 60.90 12.53 14.48
C ARG A 21 59.38 12.37 14.60
N GLN A 22 58.74 13.24 15.35
CA GLN A 22 57.30 13.44 15.22
C GLN A 22 57.09 14.24 13.93
N SER A 23 56.80 13.55 12.82
CA SER A 23 56.36 14.22 11.60
C SER A 23 54.96 14.76 11.82
N GLY A 24 54.83 16.07 12.04
CA GLY A 24 53.55 16.76 11.97
C GLY A 24 53.03 16.77 10.53
N PHE A 25 51.71 16.71 10.38
CA PHE A 25 51.07 16.87 9.07
C PHE A 25 51.27 18.28 8.53
N THR A 26 51.45 18.39 7.22
CA THR A 26 51.47 19.68 6.53
C THR A 26 50.05 20.24 6.42
N VAL A 27 49.92 21.57 6.36
CA VAL A 27 48.62 22.24 6.15
C VAL A 27 47.95 21.77 4.85
N ILE A 28 48.75 21.49 3.82
CA ILE A 28 48.26 20.98 2.53
C ILE A 28 47.67 19.58 2.68
N GLU A 29 48.32 18.67 3.40
CA GLU A 29 47.77 17.33 3.66
C GLU A 29 46.46 17.40 4.44
N ALA A 30 46.37 18.25 5.47
CA ALA A 30 45.14 18.45 6.22
C ALA A 30 43.99 18.98 5.33
N LEU A 31 44.29 19.89 4.40
CA LEU A 31 43.32 20.48 3.49
C LEU A 31 42.84 19.47 2.43
N VAL A 32 43.76 18.67 1.87
CA VAL A 32 43.43 17.59 0.94
C VAL A 32 42.57 16.52 1.63
N SER A 33 42.96 16.09 2.84
CA SER A 33 42.18 15.11 3.62
C SER A 33 40.79 15.64 3.97
N ALA A 34 40.67 16.90 4.40
CA ALA A 34 39.38 17.53 4.68
C ALA A 34 38.48 17.58 3.44
N THR A 35 39.06 17.87 2.27
CA THR A 35 38.33 17.92 1.00
C THR A 35 37.82 16.53 0.59
N ILE A 36 38.67 15.51 0.66
CA ILE A 36 38.28 14.12 0.35
C ILE A 36 37.19 13.66 1.32
N PHE A 37 37.35 13.95 2.61
CA PHE A 37 36.37 13.62 3.63
C PHE A 37 35.02 14.33 3.40
N ALA A 38 35.04 15.61 3.02
CA ALA A 38 33.83 16.36 2.72
C ALA A 38 33.09 15.77 1.51
N VAL A 39 33.81 15.49 0.42
CA VAL A 39 33.23 14.87 -0.79
C VAL A 39 32.65 13.49 -0.47
N ALA A 40 33.36 12.66 0.28
CA ALA A 40 32.89 11.35 0.72
C ALA A 40 31.61 11.49 1.58
N SER A 41 31.59 12.41 2.55
CA SER A 41 30.45 12.63 3.45
C SER A 41 29.18 13.08 2.71
N VAL A 42 29.33 14.00 1.75
CA VAL A 42 28.22 14.43 0.88
C VAL A 42 27.71 13.27 0.03
N SER A 43 28.62 12.47 -0.52
CA SER A 43 28.24 11.32 -1.36
C SER A 43 27.47 10.26 -0.58
N ILE A 44 27.94 9.92 0.62
CA ILE A 44 27.25 8.98 1.53
C ILE A 44 25.86 9.49 1.89
N THR A 45 25.75 10.78 2.23
CA THR A 45 24.46 11.39 2.57
C THR A 45 23.50 11.39 1.39
N GLY A 46 24.00 11.67 0.18
CA GLY A 46 23.21 11.61 -1.05
C GLY A 46 22.64 10.22 -1.31
N VAL A 47 23.47 9.18 -1.18
CA VAL A 47 23.03 7.78 -1.31
C VAL A 47 22.00 7.41 -0.24
N TYR A 48 22.23 7.80 1.02
CA TYR A 48 21.28 7.54 2.11
C TYR A 48 19.90 8.14 1.83
N ILE A 49 19.86 9.40 1.39
CA ILE A 49 18.59 10.07 1.03
C ILE A 49 17.93 9.34 -0.13
N ALA A 50 18.68 8.97 -1.17
CA ALA A 50 18.12 8.25 -2.32
C ALA A 50 17.48 6.92 -1.91
N VAL A 51 18.17 6.13 -1.07
CA VAL A 51 17.64 4.86 -0.53
C VAL A 51 16.38 5.10 0.30
N GLN A 52 16.36 6.14 1.14
CA GLN A 52 15.19 6.45 1.95
C GLN A 52 13.96 6.80 1.10
N ARG A 53 14.14 7.55 0.00
CA ARG A 53 13.06 7.86 -0.95
C ARG A 53 12.53 6.60 -1.62
N LEU A 54 13.42 5.70 -2.05
CA LEU A 54 13.04 4.43 -2.66
C LEU A 54 12.26 3.54 -1.68
N ASN A 55 12.70 3.45 -0.43
CA ASN A 55 11.99 2.70 0.60
C ASN A 55 10.57 3.25 0.84
N GLN A 56 10.41 4.58 0.82
CA GLN A 56 9.11 5.20 1.02
C GLN A 56 8.14 5.01 -0.16
N ALA A 57 8.65 5.12 -1.38
CA ALA A 57 7.88 4.79 -2.58
C ALA A 57 7.47 3.31 -2.60
N SER A 58 8.42 2.42 -2.27
CA SER A 58 8.16 0.97 -2.17
C SER A 58 7.07 0.63 -1.15
N ARG A 59 7.12 1.23 0.05
CA ARG A 59 6.07 1.05 1.07
C ARG A 59 4.69 1.51 0.59
N SER A 60 4.64 2.68 -0.07
CA SER A 60 3.40 3.21 -0.64
C SER A 60 2.81 2.28 -1.69
N LEU A 61 3.66 1.77 -2.60
CA LEU A 61 3.24 0.83 -3.64
C LEU A 61 2.72 -0.48 -3.03
N VAL A 62 3.43 -1.04 -2.05
CA VAL A 62 3.02 -2.28 -1.36
C VAL A 62 1.68 -2.07 -0.64
N ALA A 63 1.50 -0.94 0.05
CA ALA A 63 0.25 -0.64 0.74
C ALA A 63 -0.94 -0.59 -0.22
N VAL A 64 -0.82 0.11 -1.35
CA VAL A 64 -1.87 0.21 -2.37
C VAL A 64 -2.18 -1.16 -2.99
N GLN A 65 -1.15 -1.93 -3.35
CA GLN A 65 -1.30 -3.25 -3.97
C GLN A 65 -1.94 -4.27 -3.02
N GLN A 66 -1.50 -4.32 -1.76
CA GLN A 66 -2.02 -5.26 -0.78
C GLN A 66 -3.48 -4.94 -0.41
N ASN A 67 -3.81 -3.67 -0.15
CA ASN A 67 -5.18 -3.27 0.15
C ASN A 67 -6.10 -3.46 -1.05
N GLY A 68 -5.63 -3.13 -2.26
CA GLY A 68 -6.40 -3.35 -3.48
C GLY A 68 -6.67 -4.82 -3.73
N ARG A 69 -5.65 -5.68 -3.60
CA ARG A 69 -5.82 -7.13 -3.72
C ARG A 69 -6.79 -7.69 -2.68
N TYR A 70 -6.64 -7.30 -1.41
CA TYR A 70 -7.55 -7.71 -0.34
C TYR A 70 -9.01 -7.30 -0.64
N LEU A 71 -9.22 -6.03 -0.99
CA LEU A 71 -10.54 -5.50 -1.34
C LEU A 71 -11.16 -6.28 -2.51
N MET A 72 -10.40 -6.49 -3.59
CA MET A 72 -10.89 -7.18 -4.77
C MET A 72 -11.17 -8.67 -4.51
N GLU A 73 -10.30 -9.36 -3.78
CA GLU A 73 -10.50 -10.78 -3.43
C GLU A 73 -11.71 -10.99 -2.53
N ASP A 74 -11.89 -10.13 -1.53
CA ASP A 74 -12.98 -10.28 -0.58
C ASP A 74 -14.33 -9.88 -1.20
N ILE A 75 -14.40 -8.77 -1.97
CA ILE A 75 -15.62 -8.44 -2.72
C ILE A 75 -15.93 -9.55 -3.73
N ALA A 76 -14.92 -10.07 -4.45
CA ALA A 76 -15.13 -11.18 -5.37
C ALA A 76 -15.67 -12.42 -4.66
N LYS A 77 -15.21 -12.72 -3.44
CA LYS A 77 -15.72 -13.81 -2.62
C LYS A 77 -17.18 -13.58 -2.22
N ILE A 78 -17.54 -12.38 -1.78
CA ILE A 78 -18.91 -12.03 -1.40
C ILE A 78 -19.83 -12.15 -2.62
N VAL A 79 -19.46 -11.56 -3.77
CA VAL A 79 -20.23 -11.66 -5.02
C VAL A 79 -20.39 -13.11 -5.45
N ARG A 80 -19.31 -13.91 -5.41
CA ARG A 80 -19.34 -15.30 -5.85
C ARG A 80 -20.25 -16.17 -4.97
N ASN A 81 -20.28 -15.92 -3.67
CA ASN A 81 -21.04 -16.72 -2.71
C ASN A 81 -22.46 -16.18 -2.44
N GLY A 82 -22.73 -14.93 -2.80
CA GLY A 82 -24.03 -14.32 -2.69
C GLY A 82 -24.78 -14.23 -4.01
N GLN A 83 -25.91 -13.54 -3.94
CA GLN A 83 -26.75 -13.14 -5.06
C GLN A 83 -26.90 -11.62 -5.05
N VAL A 84 -27.13 -11.00 -6.21
CA VAL A 84 -27.42 -9.57 -6.26
C VAL A 84 -28.82 -9.31 -5.73
N ASP A 85 -28.95 -8.38 -4.78
CA ASP A 85 -30.26 -7.97 -4.24
C ASP A 85 -30.87 -6.92 -5.17
N TYR A 86 -31.46 -7.36 -6.29
CA TYR A 86 -32.08 -6.45 -7.25
C TYR A 86 -33.21 -5.62 -6.62
N ALA A 87 -34.00 -6.21 -5.71
CA ALA A 87 -35.13 -5.57 -5.05
C ALA A 87 -34.74 -4.34 -4.19
N ARG A 88 -33.48 -4.25 -3.76
CA ARG A 88 -32.93 -3.09 -3.04
C ARG A 88 -32.57 -1.91 -3.93
N TYR A 89 -32.47 -2.11 -5.24
CA TYR A 89 -32.18 -1.02 -6.16
C TYR A 89 -33.44 -0.22 -6.44
N ASP A 90 -33.32 1.09 -6.25
CA ASP A 90 -34.47 1.99 -6.33
C ASP A 90 -35.09 1.95 -7.72
N ALA A 91 -36.42 1.88 -7.69
CA ALA A 91 -37.29 1.76 -8.83
C ALA A 91 -37.41 3.11 -9.54
N LEU A 92 -36.35 3.53 -10.24
CA LEU A 92 -36.60 4.34 -11.42
C LEU A 92 -37.41 3.43 -12.37
N GLU A 93 -38.74 3.56 -12.30
CA GLU A 93 -39.75 2.83 -13.09
C GLU A 93 -40.09 1.39 -12.66
N SER A 94 -40.27 1.11 -11.36
CA SER A 94 -40.79 -0.17 -10.83
C SER A 94 -40.01 -1.45 -11.20
N ASN A 95 -38.87 -1.30 -11.89
CA ASN A 95 -38.14 -2.40 -12.52
C ASN A 95 -36.84 -2.80 -11.79
N HIS A 96 -36.62 -2.30 -10.57
CA HIS A 96 -35.49 -2.72 -9.70
C HIS A 96 -34.14 -2.77 -10.44
N MET A 97 -33.83 -1.67 -11.15
CA MET A 97 -32.70 -1.62 -12.07
C MET A 97 -31.44 -1.09 -11.39
N VAL A 98 -30.34 -1.83 -11.46
CA VAL A 98 -29.04 -1.35 -10.96
C VAL A 98 -28.59 -0.13 -11.78
N PRO A 99 -28.23 1.04 -11.20
CA PRO A 99 -27.70 2.15 -11.99
C PRO A 99 -26.39 1.76 -12.69
N GLN A 100 -26.34 1.85 -14.01
CA GLN A 100 -25.18 1.46 -14.81
C GLN A 100 -24.70 2.62 -15.67
N PRO A 101 -23.38 2.78 -15.91
CA PRO A 101 -22.24 2.05 -15.36
C PRO A 101 -21.67 2.67 -14.06
N SER A 102 -22.41 3.56 -13.42
CA SER A 102 -21.93 4.46 -12.36
C SER A 102 -22.39 4.09 -10.95
N ALA A 103 -22.90 2.87 -10.73
CA ALA A 103 -23.27 2.42 -9.39
C ALA A 103 -22.04 2.42 -8.46
N GLN A 104 -22.04 3.37 -7.53
CA GLN A 104 -21.04 3.49 -6.47
C GLN A 104 -21.37 2.60 -5.26
N TYR A 105 -22.34 1.70 -5.42
CA TYR A 105 -22.80 0.78 -4.39
C TYR A 105 -23.25 -0.54 -5.00
N LEU A 106 -23.15 -1.60 -4.21
CA LEU A 106 -23.53 -2.95 -4.55
C LEU A 106 -24.35 -3.55 -3.40
N TYR A 107 -25.55 -4.01 -3.71
CA TYR A 107 -26.41 -4.75 -2.79
C TYR A 107 -26.35 -6.23 -3.14
N LEU A 108 -26.05 -7.06 -2.14
CA LEU A 108 -25.97 -8.51 -2.26
C LEU A 108 -26.75 -9.14 -1.12
N ILE A 109 -27.17 -10.39 -1.31
CA ILE A 109 -27.65 -11.26 -0.24
C ILE A 109 -26.63 -12.39 -0.12
N ASP A 110 -26.03 -12.53 1.06
CA ASP A 110 -25.10 -13.63 1.35
C ASP A 110 -25.86 -14.96 1.49
N ARG A 111 -25.14 -16.08 1.57
CA ARG A 111 -25.72 -17.43 1.69
C ARG A 111 -26.65 -17.57 2.91
N ASP A 112 -26.36 -16.86 3.98
CA ASP A 112 -27.12 -16.89 5.24
C ASP A 112 -28.30 -15.91 5.23
N GLU A 113 -28.80 -15.54 4.04
CA GLU A 113 -29.87 -14.54 3.82
C GLU A 113 -29.56 -13.15 4.39
N THR A 114 -28.31 -12.93 4.80
CA THR A 114 -27.86 -11.67 5.34
C THR A 114 -27.57 -10.70 4.22
N GLN A 115 -28.21 -9.54 4.25
CA GLN A 115 -27.97 -8.49 3.28
C GLN A 115 -26.57 -7.91 3.43
N VAL A 116 -25.91 -7.65 2.32
CA VAL A 116 -24.59 -7.04 2.28
C VAL A 116 -24.66 -5.80 1.40
N ARG A 117 -24.22 -4.67 1.95
CA ARG A 117 -24.09 -3.42 1.22
C ARG A 117 -22.62 -3.04 1.17
N ILE A 118 -22.12 -2.90 -0.04
CA ILE A 118 -20.79 -2.33 -0.32
C ILE A 118 -21.03 -0.95 -0.94
N ALA A 119 -20.47 0.10 -0.38
CA ALA A 119 -20.71 1.46 -0.89
C ALA A 119 -19.46 2.32 -0.79
N TYR A 120 -19.22 3.10 -1.84
CA TYR A 120 -18.22 4.14 -1.85
C TYR A 120 -18.69 5.33 -1.01
N ASN A 121 -17.79 5.83 -0.15
CA ASN A 121 -17.97 7.07 0.58
C ASN A 121 -16.94 8.08 0.10
N ALA A 122 -17.40 9.03 -0.72
CA ALA A 122 -16.55 10.09 -1.29
C ALA A 122 -16.00 11.05 -0.22
N GLY A 123 -16.76 11.29 0.87
CA GLY A 123 -16.33 12.19 1.95
C GLY A 123 -15.12 11.66 2.72
N ASN A 124 -15.09 10.34 2.95
CA ASN A 124 -13.99 9.66 3.65
C ASN A 124 -13.01 8.96 2.70
N GLN A 125 -13.19 9.07 1.38
CA GLN A 125 -12.40 8.42 0.34
C GLN A 125 -12.15 6.93 0.63
N THR A 126 -13.22 6.19 0.92
CA THR A 126 -13.14 4.78 1.32
C THR A 126 -14.32 3.97 0.80
N VAL A 127 -14.18 2.65 0.76
CA VAL A 127 -15.29 1.72 0.55
C VAL A 127 -15.76 1.24 1.92
N THR A 128 -17.07 1.16 2.10
CA THR A 128 -17.70 0.70 3.32
C THR A 128 -18.43 -0.62 3.08
N LEU A 129 -18.41 -1.49 4.07
CA LEU A 129 -19.16 -2.73 4.13
C LEU A 129 -20.16 -2.65 5.28
N GLN A 130 -21.38 -3.07 5.01
CA GLN A 130 -22.40 -3.27 6.02
C GLN A 130 -23.04 -4.64 5.78
N LYS A 131 -23.08 -5.48 6.82
CA LYS A 131 -23.78 -6.76 6.81
C LYS A 131 -25.03 -6.66 7.71
N GLY A 132 -26.19 -6.95 7.16
CA GLY A 132 -27.50 -6.83 7.81
C GLY A 132 -27.73 -5.44 8.38
N THR A 133 -28.21 -5.40 9.62
CA THR A 133 -28.39 -4.18 10.42
C THR A 133 -27.14 -3.80 11.23
N GLY A 134 -26.01 -4.47 10.98
CA GLY A 134 -24.76 -4.25 11.70
C GLY A 134 -24.09 -2.91 11.39
N THR A 135 -22.99 -2.65 12.10
CA THR A 135 -22.19 -1.43 11.94
C THR A 135 -21.54 -1.35 10.57
N VAL A 136 -21.54 -0.14 10.00
CA VAL A 136 -20.81 0.18 8.76
C VAL A 136 -19.31 0.22 9.07
N THR A 137 -18.53 -0.63 8.40
CA THR A 137 -17.08 -0.70 8.59
C THR A 137 -16.34 -0.29 7.33
N ASN A 138 -15.19 0.37 7.48
CA ASN A 138 -14.30 0.67 6.37
C ASN A 138 -13.62 -0.61 5.88
N TYR A 139 -13.58 -0.79 4.56
CA TYR A 139 -13.01 -1.98 3.91
C TYR A 139 -11.49 -1.91 3.79
N VAL A 140 -10.96 -0.69 3.61
CA VAL A 140 -9.53 -0.42 3.45
C VAL A 140 -8.97 0.29 4.68
N GLY A 141 -7.68 0.05 4.95
CA GLY A 141 -6.97 0.72 6.03
C GLY A 141 -6.70 2.20 5.73
N SER A 142 -6.33 2.97 6.75
CA SER A 142 -6.02 4.41 6.63
C SER A 142 -4.80 4.72 5.75
N GLU A 143 -4.01 3.69 5.42
CA GLU A 143 -2.82 3.74 4.57
C GLU A 143 -3.16 4.06 3.10
N VAL A 144 -4.43 3.92 2.70
CA VAL A 144 -4.86 4.01 1.30
C VAL A 144 -6.19 4.75 1.22
N LYS A 145 -6.34 5.57 0.18
CA LYS A 145 -7.59 6.23 -0.19
C LYS A 145 -8.18 5.53 -1.39
N VAL A 146 -9.50 5.36 -1.38
CA VAL A 146 -10.28 4.98 -2.55
C VAL A 146 -10.68 6.26 -3.25
N LEU A 147 -10.24 6.42 -4.49
CA LEU A 147 -10.58 7.55 -5.35
C LEU A 147 -11.88 7.30 -6.13
N ASP A 148 -12.07 6.07 -6.57
CA ASP A 148 -13.24 5.62 -7.33
C ASP A 148 -13.56 4.17 -6.98
N PHE A 149 -14.85 3.89 -6.84
CA PHE A 149 -15.38 2.54 -6.77
C PHE A 149 -16.67 2.50 -7.57
N ARG A 150 -16.74 1.59 -8.53
CA ARG A 150 -17.93 1.37 -9.36
C ARG A 150 -18.19 -0.12 -9.51
N ALA A 151 -19.47 -0.50 -9.43
CA ALA A 151 -19.94 -1.84 -9.67
C ALA A 151 -20.82 -1.86 -10.93
N TYR A 152 -20.44 -2.66 -11.91
CA TYR A 152 -21.22 -2.93 -13.10
C TYR A 152 -21.85 -4.31 -13.01
N VAL A 153 -23.18 -4.37 -12.99
CA VAL A 153 -23.96 -5.59 -12.83
C VAL A 153 -24.65 -5.91 -14.16
N TRP A 154 -24.44 -7.12 -14.64
CA TRP A 154 -25.11 -7.67 -15.81
C TRP A 154 -25.77 -9.01 -15.46
N PRO A 155 -27.07 -9.20 -15.70
CA PRO A 155 -28.01 -8.22 -16.26
C PRO A 155 -28.34 -7.10 -15.27
N ARG A 156 -28.85 -5.98 -15.80
CA ARG A 156 -29.24 -4.79 -15.01
C ARG A 156 -30.52 -5.01 -14.17
N ILE A 157 -31.35 -5.96 -14.60
CA ILE A 157 -32.59 -6.40 -13.95
C ILE A 157 -32.44 -7.83 -13.47
N ASP A 158 -33.29 -8.24 -12.54
CA ASP A 158 -33.29 -9.61 -12.01
C ASP A 158 -33.51 -10.62 -13.16
N PRO A 159 -32.57 -11.55 -13.41
CA PRO A 159 -32.75 -12.58 -14.43
C PRO A 159 -33.81 -13.63 -14.06
N TYR A 160 -34.10 -13.78 -12.76
CA TYR A 160 -34.99 -14.84 -12.25
C TYR A 160 -36.11 -14.27 -11.38
N PRO A 161 -36.96 -13.37 -11.90
CA PRO A 161 -38.00 -12.77 -11.08
C PRO A 161 -39.06 -13.82 -10.70
N ALA A 162 -39.57 -13.72 -9.47
CA ALA A 162 -40.63 -14.59 -8.95
C ALA A 162 -41.91 -14.56 -9.81
N VAL A 163 -42.16 -13.45 -10.51
CA VAL A 163 -43.24 -13.32 -11.50
C VAL A 163 -42.62 -13.03 -12.86
N ARG A 164 -42.71 -13.99 -13.78
CA ARG A 164 -42.23 -13.82 -15.15
C ARG A 164 -43.17 -12.91 -15.91
N VAL A 165 -42.70 -11.73 -16.28
CA VAL A 165 -43.36 -10.90 -17.29
C VAL A 165 -43.01 -11.49 -18.66
N PHE A 166 -44.02 -11.78 -19.48
CA PHE A 166 -43.84 -12.36 -20.81
C PHE A 166 -42.83 -11.52 -21.63
N GLY A 167 -41.68 -12.13 -21.94
CA GLY A 167 -40.78 -11.70 -23.02
C GLY A 167 -39.56 -10.84 -22.69
N VAL A 168 -39.23 -10.53 -21.42
CA VAL A 168 -38.15 -9.56 -21.12
C VAL A 168 -37.19 -9.95 -19.99
N THR A 169 -37.30 -11.15 -19.42
CA THR A 169 -36.41 -11.58 -18.32
C THR A 169 -35.17 -12.27 -18.89
N PRO A 170 -33.95 -11.74 -18.68
CA PRO A 170 -32.73 -12.40 -19.10
C PRO A 170 -32.63 -13.76 -18.39
N ASP A 171 -32.51 -14.88 -19.09
CA ASP A 171 -32.23 -16.18 -18.46
C ASP A 171 -30.72 -16.43 -18.48
N GLU A 172 -29.99 -15.62 -17.72
CA GLU A 172 -28.53 -15.71 -17.65
C GLU A 172 -28.01 -15.45 -16.24
N GLN A 173 -26.85 -16.04 -15.95
CA GLN A 173 -26.21 -15.93 -14.64
C GLN A 173 -25.70 -14.49 -14.41
N PRO A 174 -26.06 -13.84 -13.29
CA PRO A 174 -25.53 -12.51 -12.96
C PRO A 174 -24.01 -12.48 -12.86
N THR A 175 -23.43 -11.42 -13.40
CA THR A 175 -22.02 -11.07 -13.30
C THR A 175 -21.88 -9.66 -12.78
N VAL A 176 -20.89 -9.46 -11.91
CA VAL A 176 -20.54 -8.15 -11.36
C VAL A 176 -19.10 -7.84 -11.74
N THR A 177 -18.89 -6.72 -12.42
CA THR A 177 -17.59 -6.15 -12.69
C THR A 177 -17.32 -5.02 -11.71
N ILE A 178 -16.25 -5.13 -10.95
CA ILE A 178 -15.85 -4.14 -9.94
C ILE A 178 -14.70 -3.35 -10.51
N PHE A 179 -14.79 -2.02 -10.43
CA PHE A 179 -13.74 -1.08 -10.76
C PHE A 179 -13.34 -0.34 -9.49
N VAL A 180 -12.04 -0.31 -9.22
CA VAL A 180 -11.48 0.36 -8.05
C VAL A 180 -10.27 1.18 -8.48
N SER A 181 -10.19 2.43 -8.02
CA SER A 181 -9.00 3.25 -8.07
C SER A 181 -8.55 3.60 -6.65
N LEU A 182 -7.29 3.30 -6.34
CA LEU A 182 -6.67 3.50 -5.04
C LEU A 182 -5.48 4.43 -5.14
N GLU A 183 -5.21 5.17 -4.06
CA GLU A 183 -4.06 6.04 -3.91
C GLU A 183 -3.44 5.88 -2.52
N SER A 184 -2.11 5.90 -2.43
CA SER A 184 -1.39 5.87 -1.14
C SER A 184 -1.73 7.10 -0.29
N ASN A 185 -1.96 6.89 1.00
CA ASN A 185 -2.10 7.94 2.01
C ASN A 185 -0.86 8.06 2.93
N GLN A 186 0.22 7.32 2.64
CA GLN A 186 1.39 7.28 3.52
C GLN A 186 2.28 8.52 3.42
N ASN A 187 2.40 9.11 2.23
CA ASN A 187 3.16 10.34 2.04
C ASN A 187 2.60 11.16 0.87
N PRO A 188 2.21 12.42 1.10
CA PRO A 188 1.67 13.30 0.05
C PRO A 188 2.67 13.62 -1.08
N ARG A 189 3.98 13.38 -0.89
CA ARG A 189 5.01 13.54 -1.93
C ARG A 189 5.17 12.31 -2.83
N TYR A 190 4.69 11.14 -2.40
CA TYR A 190 4.79 9.88 -3.13
C TYR A 190 3.39 9.34 -3.40
N VAL A 191 2.79 9.85 -4.47
CA VAL A 191 1.44 9.50 -4.89
C VAL A 191 1.50 8.23 -5.74
N GLU A 192 1.48 7.08 -5.09
CA GLU A 192 1.33 5.80 -5.77
C GLU A 192 -0.15 5.49 -5.98
N ARG A 193 -0.51 5.07 -7.19
CA ARG A 193 -1.89 4.75 -7.57
C ARG A 193 -1.97 3.35 -8.14
N ALA A 194 -3.09 2.68 -7.89
CA ALA A 194 -3.44 1.44 -8.56
C ALA A 194 -4.87 1.49 -9.03
N GLN A 195 -5.08 0.97 -10.24
CA GLN A 195 -6.40 0.73 -10.79
C GLN A 195 -6.58 -0.77 -10.96
N MET A 196 -7.71 -1.27 -10.48
CA MET A 196 -8.01 -2.69 -10.49
C MET A 196 -9.41 -2.89 -11.03
N GLN A 197 -9.56 -3.94 -11.84
CA GLN A 197 -10.84 -4.37 -12.36
C GLN A 197 -10.92 -5.89 -12.29
N THR A 198 -12.08 -6.40 -11.90
CA THR A 198 -12.36 -7.83 -11.99
C THR A 198 -13.83 -8.07 -12.28
N THR A 199 -14.15 -9.17 -12.95
CA THR A 199 -15.52 -9.60 -13.24
C THR A 199 -15.76 -10.96 -12.59
N VAL A 200 -16.86 -11.07 -11.85
CA VAL A 200 -17.19 -12.25 -11.06
C VAL A 200 -18.64 -12.64 -11.31
N ALA A 201 -18.86 -13.90 -11.67
CA ALA A 201 -20.20 -14.49 -11.74
C ALA A 201 -20.67 -14.97 -10.35
N THR A 202 -21.94 -14.76 -10.03
CA THR A 202 -22.57 -15.24 -8.79
C THR A 202 -22.82 -16.75 -8.89
N ARG A 203 -22.36 -17.60 -7.95
CA ARG A 203 -22.55 -19.06 -8.07
C ARG A 203 -23.93 -19.54 -7.59
N GLN A 204 -24.50 -18.83 -6.64
CA GLN A 204 -25.76 -19.20 -6.01
C GLN A 204 -26.84 -18.25 -6.50
N TYR A 205 -27.81 -18.79 -7.22
CA TYR A 205 -29.03 -18.07 -7.57
C TYR A 205 -30.16 -19.08 -7.56
N SER A 206 -31.17 -18.87 -6.71
CA SER A 206 -32.38 -19.70 -6.76
C SER A 206 -33.17 -19.32 -8.00
N ARG A 207 -33.41 -20.30 -8.86
CA ARG A 207 -34.29 -20.16 -10.02
C ARG A 207 -35.76 -20.19 -9.64
#